data_AF-A0A1G9K0N9-F1
#
_entry.id   AF-A0A1G9K0N9-F1
#
_cell.length_a   1.000
_cell.length_b   1.000
_cell.length_c   1.000
_cell.angle_alpha   90.00
_cell.angle_beta   90.00
_cell.angle_gamma   90.00
#
_symmetry.space_group_name_H-M   'P 1'
#
loop_
_entity.id
_entity.type
_entity.pdbx_description
1 polymer ?
#
loop_
_entity_poly.entity_id
_entity_poly.type
_entity_poly.pdbx_seq_one_letter_code
_entity_poly.pdbx_strand_id
1 'polypeptide(L)'
;MWTQIVGKIRMAHTPMLNHWWQVTLYLTPRGLTTSSIPDRHDAFDMEFEFSEHVLRLGTGNGMSANVNLSPKPVVEFHGETSDAMNRLGIETAPSGRCRTRSNRPYRSPRTTCMPLMTAKPSGCSGIN
;
A
#
# COMPACT_ATOMS: atom_id res chain seq x y z
N MET A 1 -13.48 10.90 -5.18
CA MET A 1 -12.44 10.61 -4.16
C MET A 1 -12.71 9.30 -3.39
N TRP A 2 -13.34 8.29 -4.01
CA TRP A 2 -13.66 7.00 -3.34
C TRP A 2 -12.66 5.89 -3.70
N THR A 3 -12.22 5.83 -4.96
CA THR A 3 -11.16 4.91 -5.41
C THR A 3 -9.85 5.09 -4.62
N GLN A 4 -9.56 6.31 -4.14
CA GLN A 4 -8.41 6.57 -3.28
C GLN A 4 -8.51 5.88 -1.91
N ILE A 5 -9.72 5.74 -1.35
CA ILE A 5 -9.95 5.02 -0.08
C ILE A 5 -9.65 3.53 -0.31
N VAL A 6 -10.22 2.94 -1.35
CA VAL A 6 -9.99 1.54 -1.72
C VAL A 6 -8.51 1.27 -2.02
N GLY A 7 -7.83 2.19 -2.73
CA GLY A 7 -6.39 2.09 -2.97
C GLY A 7 -5.58 2.11 -1.66
N LYS A 8 -5.94 2.96 -0.69
CA LYS A 8 -5.27 2.98 0.63
C LYS A 8 -5.50 1.70 1.42
N ILE A 9 -6.71 1.13 1.36
CA ILE A 9 -7.01 -0.18 1.97
C ILE A 9 -6.10 -1.24 1.35
N ARG A 10 -6.09 -1.37 0.01
CA ARG A 10 -5.20 -2.31 -0.67
C ARG A 10 -3.73 -2.12 -0.32
N MET A 11 -3.26 -0.87 -0.27
CA MET A 11 -1.89 -0.53 0.12
C MET A 11 -1.54 -1.00 1.53
N ALA A 12 -2.49 -0.94 2.46
CA ALA A 12 -2.26 -1.32 3.85
C ALA A 12 -2.24 -2.84 4.08
N HIS A 13 -2.95 -3.61 3.24
CA HIS A 13 -3.04 -5.07 3.34
C HIS A 13 -2.04 -5.83 2.45
N THR A 14 -1.43 -5.18 1.46
CA THR A 14 -0.52 -5.85 0.51
C THR A 14 0.93 -5.46 0.80
N PRO A 15 1.89 -6.41 0.78
CA PRO A 15 3.30 -6.07 0.90
C PRO A 15 3.72 -5.07 -0.17
N MET A 16 4.65 -4.17 0.19
CA MET A 16 5.15 -3.18 -0.76
C MET A 16 5.89 -3.88 -1.89
N LEU A 17 5.33 -3.79 -3.09
CA LEU A 17 5.99 -4.16 -4.34
C LEU A 17 6.63 -2.90 -4.93
N ASN A 18 7.56 -3.11 -5.87
CA ASN A 18 8.32 -2.03 -6.50
C ASN A 18 7.43 -0.83 -6.84
N HIS A 19 7.83 0.35 -6.37
CA HIS A 19 7.17 1.63 -6.66
C HIS A 19 5.63 1.62 -6.59
N TRP A 20 5.05 0.97 -5.56
CA TRP A 20 3.61 0.94 -5.27
C TRP A 20 2.74 0.23 -6.33
N TRP A 21 3.32 -0.62 -7.16
CA TRP A 21 2.58 -1.35 -8.19
C TRP A 21 1.50 -2.28 -7.63
N GLN A 22 1.52 -2.58 -6.33
CA GLN A 22 0.48 -3.36 -5.65
C GLN A 22 -0.85 -2.62 -5.45
N VAL A 23 -0.96 -1.33 -5.79
CA VAL A 23 -2.14 -0.50 -5.45
C VAL A 23 -3.06 -0.23 -6.65
N THR A 24 -2.85 -0.94 -7.76
CA THR A 24 -3.65 -0.78 -8.98
C THR A 24 -5.09 -1.26 -8.79
N LEU A 25 -6.03 -0.64 -9.51
CA LEU A 25 -7.37 -1.18 -9.73
C LEU A 25 -7.41 -1.75 -11.15
N TYR A 26 -7.99 -2.93 -11.30
CA TYR A 26 -8.15 -3.63 -12.57
C TYR A 26 -9.55 -3.39 -13.13
N LEU A 27 -9.66 -3.27 -14.45
CA LEU A 27 -10.94 -3.09 -15.13
C LEU A 27 -11.67 -4.43 -15.26
N THR A 28 -12.96 -4.42 -14.95
CA THR A 28 -13.90 -5.48 -15.29
C THR A 28 -14.98 -4.90 -16.22
N PRO A 29 -15.73 -5.71 -16.97
CA PRO A 29 -16.86 -5.20 -17.75
C PRO A 29 -17.91 -4.44 -16.92
N ARG A 30 -17.93 -4.64 -15.59
CA ARG A 30 -18.88 -4.03 -14.66
C ARG A 30 -18.31 -2.84 -13.87
N GLY A 31 -16.98 -2.67 -13.86
CA GLY A 31 -16.31 -1.53 -13.24
C GLY A 31 -14.85 -1.78 -12.89
N LEU A 32 -14.50 -1.67 -11.60
CA LEU A 32 -13.11 -1.70 -11.12
C LEU A 32 -12.93 -2.63 -9.92
N THR A 33 -11.99 -3.57 -9.98
CA THR A 33 -11.68 -4.50 -8.90
C THR A 33 -10.26 -4.33 -8.35
N THR A 34 -10.06 -4.61 -7.07
CA THR A 34 -8.75 -4.71 -6.44
C THR A 34 -8.05 -6.05 -6.66
N SER A 35 -8.66 -7.02 -7.35
CA SER A 35 -8.24 -8.44 -7.27
C SER A 35 -8.16 -8.94 -5.81
N SER A 36 -7.73 -10.19 -5.63
CA SER A 36 -7.58 -10.77 -4.29
C SER A 36 -6.52 -10.02 -3.46
N ILE A 37 -6.92 -9.55 -2.30
CA ILE A 37 -6.11 -8.89 -1.27
C ILE A 37 -5.94 -9.89 -0.12
N PRO A 38 -4.71 -10.26 0.26
CA PRO A 38 -4.48 -11.09 1.43
C PRO A 38 -4.92 -10.40 2.72
N ASP A 39 -5.56 -11.15 3.61
CA ASP A 39 -5.82 -10.78 4.99
C ASP A 39 -5.22 -11.83 5.94
N ARG A 40 -5.20 -11.57 7.25
CA ARG A 40 -4.49 -12.40 8.24
C ARG A 40 -4.93 -13.88 8.23
N HIS A 41 -6.21 -14.13 7.96
CA HIS A 41 -6.80 -15.48 8.04
C HIS A 41 -7.54 -15.90 6.76
N ASP A 42 -7.73 -15.00 5.80
CA ASP A 42 -8.44 -15.24 4.54
C ASP A 42 -7.90 -14.30 3.44
N ALA A 43 -8.57 -14.21 2.31
CA ALA A 43 -8.41 -13.14 1.35
C ALA A 43 -9.74 -12.43 1.12
N PHE A 44 -9.70 -11.19 0.66
CA PHE A 44 -10.88 -10.44 0.27
C PHE A 44 -10.63 -9.65 -1.02
N ASP A 45 -11.69 -9.21 -1.68
CA ASP A 45 -11.60 -8.27 -2.78
C ASP A 45 -12.61 -7.12 -2.59
N MET A 46 -12.42 -6.08 -3.38
CA MET A 46 -13.32 -4.94 -3.44
C MET A 46 -13.57 -4.61 -4.91
N GLU A 47 -14.82 -4.59 -5.32
CA GLU A 47 -15.24 -4.28 -6.69
C GLU A 47 -16.24 -3.12 -6.71
N PHE A 48 -15.89 -2.05 -7.41
CA PHE A 48 -16.85 -1.04 -7.82
C PHE A 48 -17.67 -1.59 -8.98
N GLU A 49 -18.92 -1.96 -8.73
CA GLU A 49 -19.88 -2.45 -9.71
C GLU A 49 -20.78 -1.28 -10.13
N PHE A 50 -20.42 -0.60 -11.22
CA PHE A 50 -21.08 0.65 -11.61
C PHE A 50 -22.49 0.45 -12.16
N SER A 51 -22.80 -0.73 -12.72
CA SER A 51 -24.16 -1.06 -13.17
C SER A 51 -25.15 -1.10 -12.00
N GLU A 52 -24.75 -1.70 -10.88
CA GLU A 52 -25.57 -1.84 -9.68
C GLU A 52 -25.37 -0.67 -8.70
N HIS A 53 -24.47 0.26 -9.00
CA HIS A 53 -24.11 1.39 -8.14
C HIS A 53 -23.71 0.94 -6.72
N VAL A 54 -22.88 -0.10 -6.62
CA VAL A 54 -22.38 -0.60 -5.32
C VAL A 54 -20.87 -0.80 -5.35
N LEU A 55 -20.23 -0.59 -4.20
CA LEU A 55 -18.94 -1.20 -3.88
C LEU A 55 -19.24 -2.52 -3.18
N ARG A 56 -18.91 -3.62 -3.85
CA ARG A 56 -19.00 -4.98 -3.32
C ARG A 56 -17.69 -5.35 -2.64
N LEU A 57 -17.77 -5.90 -1.44
CA LEU A 57 -16.66 -6.53 -0.74
C LEU A 57 -16.98 -8.02 -0.67
N GLY A 58 -16.05 -8.87 -1.11
CA GLY A 58 -16.15 -10.32 -1.04
C GLY A 58 -14.99 -10.92 -0.25
N THR A 59 -15.24 -11.98 0.51
CA THR A 59 -14.19 -12.76 1.20
C THR A 59 -14.05 -14.15 0.59
N GLY A 60 -12.90 -14.79 0.77
CA GLY A 60 -12.61 -16.13 0.26
C GLY A 60 -13.54 -17.22 0.80
N ASN A 61 -14.11 -17.01 1.98
CA ASN A 61 -15.15 -17.87 2.55
C ASN A 61 -16.57 -17.67 1.99
N GLY A 62 -16.75 -16.79 0.98
CA GLY A 62 -18.03 -16.55 0.31
C GLY A 62 -18.97 -15.54 1.00
N MET A 63 -18.54 -14.91 2.09
CA MET A 63 -19.28 -13.77 2.66
C MET A 63 -19.12 -12.53 1.77
N SER A 64 -20.12 -11.64 1.81
CA SER A 64 -20.06 -10.38 1.09
C SER A 64 -20.83 -9.27 1.79
N ALA A 65 -20.42 -8.03 1.53
CA ALA A 65 -21.08 -6.82 1.98
C ALA A 65 -21.06 -5.77 0.87
N ASN A 66 -22.10 -4.94 0.82
CA ASN A 66 -22.22 -3.89 -0.20
C ASN A 66 -22.31 -2.51 0.45
N VAL A 67 -21.74 -1.52 -0.24
CA VAL A 67 -21.84 -0.09 0.09
C VAL A 67 -22.43 0.63 -1.12
N ASN A 68 -23.50 1.40 -0.91
CA ASN A 68 -24.18 2.10 -2.00
C ASN A 68 -23.36 3.28 -2.52
N LEU A 69 -23.17 3.35 -3.84
CA LEU A 69 -22.49 4.44 -4.56
C LEU A 69 -23.46 5.57 -4.93
N SER A 70 -24.28 6.01 -3.98
CA SER A 70 -25.12 7.20 -4.12
C SER A 70 -24.35 8.48 -3.74
N PRO A 71 -24.73 9.67 -4.24
CA PRO A 71 -24.10 10.92 -3.83
C PRO A 71 -24.09 11.07 -2.30
N LYS A 72 -22.88 11.08 -1.71
CA LYS A 72 -22.68 11.24 -0.27
C LYS A 72 -21.30 11.84 0.03
N PRO A 73 -21.12 12.47 1.21
CA PRO A 73 -19.82 12.91 1.67
C PRO A 73 -18.80 11.76 1.71
N VAL A 74 -17.54 12.07 1.43
CA VAL A 74 -16.45 11.08 1.46
C VAL A 74 -16.30 10.43 2.83
N VAL A 75 -16.57 11.17 3.91
CA VAL A 75 -16.53 10.65 5.29
C VAL A 75 -17.60 9.58 5.54
N GLU A 76 -18.78 9.74 4.95
CA GLU A 76 -19.88 8.78 5.07
C GLU A 76 -19.52 7.50 4.31
N PHE A 77 -19.08 7.62 3.07
CA PHE A 77 -18.60 6.48 2.29
C PHE A 77 -17.44 5.73 2.99
N HIS A 78 -16.49 6.45 3.57
CA HIS A 78 -15.41 5.85 4.35
C HIS A 78 -15.94 5.09 5.58
N GLY A 79 -16.90 5.66 6.30
CA GLY A 79 -17.56 5.02 7.44
C GLY A 79 -18.26 3.73 7.04
N GLU A 80 -19.13 3.80 6.02
CA GLU A 80 -19.86 2.64 5.51
C GLU A 80 -18.93 1.53 5.00
N THR A 81 -17.83 1.89 4.33
CA THR A 81 -16.81 0.91 3.88
C THR A 81 -16.12 0.25 5.07
N SER A 82 -15.76 1.03 6.09
CA SER A 82 -15.13 0.50 7.31
C SER A 82 -16.09 -0.43 8.06
N ASP A 83 -17.37 -0.06 8.15
CA ASP A 83 -18.41 -0.88 8.76
C ASP A 83 -18.64 -2.18 7.98
N ALA A 84 -18.62 -2.13 6.64
CA ALA A 84 -18.72 -3.32 5.79
C ALA A 84 -17.53 -4.28 6.01
N MET A 85 -16.30 -3.76 6.07
CA MET A 85 -15.11 -4.55 6.40
C MET A 85 -15.22 -5.20 7.79
N ASN A 86 -15.66 -4.45 8.79
CA ASN A 86 -15.85 -4.95 10.15
C ASN A 86 -16.91 -6.08 10.21
N ARG A 87 -18.00 -5.97 9.45
CA ARG A 87 -19.03 -7.03 9.34
C ARG A 87 -18.48 -8.32 8.71
N LEU A 88 -17.50 -8.20 7.82
CA LEU A 88 -16.81 -9.32 7.19
C LEU A 88 -15.64 -9.85 8.02
N GLY A 89 -15.36 -9.23 9.18
CA GLY A 89 -14.23 -9.60 10.04
C GLY A 89 -12.86 -9.23 9.47
N ILE A 90 -12.80 -8.36 8.45
CA ILE A 90 -11.55 -7.89 7.86
C ILE A 90 -10.97 -6.82 8.79
N GLU A 91 -9.71 -7.01 9.22
CA GLU A 91 -9.06 -6.05 10.10
C GLU A 91 -8.87 -4.72 9.37
N THR A 92 -9.53 -3.66 9.83
CA THR A 92 -9.31 -2.33 9.26
C THR A 92 -7.88 -1.90 9.60
N ALA A 93 -7.00 -1.91 8.59
CA ALA A 93 -5.60 -1.56 8.82
C ALA A 93 -5.51 -0.21 9.55
N PRO A 94 -4.66 -0.10 10.59
CA PRO A 94 -4.64 1.08 11.44
C PRO A 94 -4.29 2.29 10.59
N SER A 95 -5.22 3.26 10.57
CA SER A 95 -4.97 4.65 10.19
C SER A 95 -3.59 5.03 10.74
N GLY A 96 -2.65 5.29 9.83
CA GLY A 96 -1.25 5.54 10.15
C GLY A 96 -1.09 6.77 11.05
N ARG A 97 -1.30 6.60 12.36
CA ARG A 97 -0.62 7.42 13.34
C ARG A 97 0.84 7.03 13.24
N CYS A 98 1.66 8.01 12.90
CA CYS A 98 3.09 7.94 13.10
C CYS A 98 3.33 7.56 14.57
N ARG A 99 3.65 6.28 14.83
CA ARG A 99 4.52 5.95 15.95
C ARG A 99 5.82 6.67 15.61
N THR A 100 6.16 7.71 16.37
CA THR A 100 7.41 8.46 16.24
C THR A 100 8.56 7.48 16.05
N ARG A 101 9.00 7.31 14.80
CA ARG A 101 10.12 6.46 14.46
C ARG A 101 11.33 7.16 15.03
N SER A 102 12.01 6.52 15.98
CA SER A 102 13.30 6.97 16.52
C SER A 102 14.17 7.43 15.35
N ASN A 103 14.66 8.66 15.45
CA ASN A 103 15.36 9.42 14.43
C ASN A 103 16.70 8.75 14.05
N ARG A 104 16.67 7.66 13.27
CA ARG A 104 17.87 7.10 12.62
C ARG A 104 17.95 7.66 11.20
N PRO A 105 18.89 8.57 10.91
CA PRO A 105 19.09 9.02 9.54
C PRO A 105 19.57 7.85 8.67
N TYR A 106 18.95 7.73 7.49
CA TYR A 106 19.37 6.83 6.42
C TYR A 106 20.81 7.18 6.01
N ARG A 107 21.76 6.30 6.33
CA ARG A 107 23.17 6.44 5.93
C ARG A 107 23.29 5.91 4.51
N SER A 108 23.50 6.79 3.54
CA SER A 108 23.86 6.35 2.19
C SER A 108 25.14 5.49 2.23
N PRO A 109 25.28 4.48 1.37
CA PRO A 109 26.57 3.86 1.15
C PRO A 109 27.46 4.92 0.51
N ARG A 110 28.48 5.38 1.25
CA ARG A 110 29.52 6.25 0.71
C ARG A 110 30.14 5.54 -0.49
N THR A 111 29.99 6.16 -1.66
CA THR A 111 30.79 5.95 -2.85
C THR A 111 32.26 5.91 -2.42
N THR A 112 32.88 4.74 -2.51
CA THR A 112 34.32 4.59 -2.41
C THR A 112 34.93 5.38 -3.56
N CYS A 113 35.58 6.50 -3.28
CA CYS A 113 36.49 7.14 -4.22
C CYS A 113 37.57 6.11 -4.58
N MET A 114 37.55 5.61 -5.82
CA MET A 114 38.72 4.97 -6.42
C MET A 114 39.85 6.00 -6.49
N PRO A 115 41.05 5.71 -5.98
CA PRO A 115 42.19 6.59 -6.18
C PRO A 115 42.73 6.40 -7.61
N LEU A 116 42.82 7.52 -8.35
CA LEU A 116 43.65 7.64 -9.55
C LEU A 116 45.09 7.24 -9.18
N MET A 117 45.57 6.12 -9.70
CA MET A 117 47.01 5.81 -9.71
C MET A 117 47.66 6.57 -10.88
N THR A 118 48.36 7.65 -10.55
CA THR A 118 49.40 8.25 -11.39
C THR A 118 50.74 8.12 -10.68
N ALA A 119 51.67 7.41 -11.33
CA ALA A 119 53.14 7.52 -11.32
C ALA A 119 53.93 7.89 -10.02
N LYS A 120 54.90 7.00 -9.72
CA LYS A 120 56.14 7.19 -8.92
C LYS A 120 56.90 8.48 -9.35
N PRO A 121 57.77 9.11 -8.49
CA PRO A 121 59.05 8.50 -8.11
C PRO A 121 59.60 8.82 -6.69
N SER A 122 60.59 7.99 -6.31
CA SER A 122 61.79 8.27 -5.49
C SER A 122 61.74 9.03 -4.14
N GLY A 123 62.09 8.31 -3.07
CA GLY A 123 63.23 8.62 -2.18
C GLY A 123 63.13 9.78 -1.19
N CYS A 124 63.12 9.48 0.11
CA CYS A 124 64.18 9.87 1.05
C CYS A 124 63.99 9.20 2.43
N SER A 125 65.14 8.92 3.03
CA SER A 125 65.39 8.30 4.32
C SER A 125 65.15 9.26 5.50
N GLY A 126 64.79 8.72 6.67
CA GLY A 126 65.44 9.13 7.93
C GLY A 126 64.56 9.56 9.12
N ILE A 127 64.72 8.78 10.21
CA ILE A 127 64.87 9.22 11.63
C ILE A 127 63.56 9.66 12.33
N ASN A 128 63.09 9.11 13.47
CA ASN A 128 63.63 8.27 14.56
C ASN A 128 62.60 7.19 14.94
#